data_AF-A0A6C0UZ68-F1
#
_entry.id   AF-A0A6C0UZ68-F1
#
_cell.length_a   1.000
_cell.length_b   1.000
_cell.length_c   1.000
_cell.angle_alpha   90.00
_cell.angle_beta   90.00
_cell.angle_gamma   90.00
#
_symmetry.space_group_name_H-M   'P 1'
#
loop_
_entity.id
_entity.type
_entity.pdbx_description
1 polymer ?
#
loop_
_entity_poly.entity_id
_entity_poly.type
_entity_poly.pdbx_seq_one_letter_code
_entity_poly.pdbx_strand_id
1 'polypeptide(L)'
;MMLLRETLPDRGIAVRIVVDDAADSYRVEYTPLSGGVVTDEWTVFGGSVGYDASVFATAAAARAFVERVRTNPHDDVLAELAVDTE
;
A
#
# COMPACT_ATOMS: atom_id res chain seq x y z
N MET A 1 6.93 -10.97 8.76
CA MET A 1 6.53 -10.28 10.02
C MET A 1 5.77 -8.99 9.68
N MET A 2 4.82 -8.50 10.48
CA MET A 2 4.10 -7.24 10.18
C MET A 2 4.63 -6.09 11.04
N LEU A 3 4.97 -4.97 10.40
CA LEU A 3 5.58 -3.80 11.05
C LEU A 3 4.58 -2.68 11.33
N LEU A 4 3.54 -2.55 10.51
CA LEU A 4 2.51 -1.51 10.64
C LEU A 4 1.20 -2.02 10.03
N ARG A 5 0.06 -1.62 10.61
CA ARG A 5 -1.26 -1.73 10.00
C ARG A 5 -2.07 -0.49 10.39
N GLU A 6 -2.66 0.18 9.42
CA GLU A 6 -3.45 1.40 9.61
C GLU A 6 -4.68 1.37 8.71
N THR A 7 -5.81 1.87 9.24
CA THR A 7 -7.04 2.05 8.48
C THR A 7 -7.19 3.52 8.10
N LEU A 8 -7.42 3.80 6.82
CA LEU A 8 -7.66 5.12 6.26
C LEU A 8 -9.13 5.22 5.82
N PRO A 9 -10.07 5.41 6.76
CA PRO A 9 -11.51 5.38 6.46
C PRO A 9 -11.93 6.47 5.47
N ASP A 10 -11.31 7.66 5.55
CA ASP A 10 -11.52 8.77 4.61
C ASP A 10 -11.18 8.41 3.16
N ARG A 11 -10.36 7.37 2.97
CA ARG A 11 -9.91 6.89 1.65
C ARG A 11 -10.56 5.56 1.25
N GLY A 12 -11.33 4.94 2.14
CA GLY A 12 -11.92 3.64 1.91
C GLY A 12 -10.89 2.51 1.78
N ILE A 13 -9.69 2.64 2.35
CA ILE A 13 -8.65 1.59 2.32
C ILE A 13 -8.04 1.36 3.71
N ALA A 14 -7.45 0.19 3.91
CA ALA A 14 -6.46 -0.04 4.95
C ALA A 14 -5.12 -0.34 4.32
N VAL A 15 -4.05 0.03 4.99
CA VAL A 15 -2.66 -0.15 4.56
C VAL A 15 -1.88 -0.92 5.62
N ARG A 16 -0.90 -1.72 5.20
CA ARG A 16 0.01 -2.41 6.13
C ARG A 16 1.41 -2.51 5.54
N ILE A 17 2.40 -2.61 6.42
CA ILE A 17 3.79 -2.87 6.07
C ILE A 17 4.13 -4.29 6.51
N VAL A 18 4.50 -5.13 5.55
CA VAL A 18 4.97 -6.50 5.76
C VAL A 18 6.48 -6.56 5.56
N VAL A 19 7.18 -7.11 6.55
CA VAL A 19 8.59 -7.46 6.48
C VAL A 19 8.71 -8.84 5.82
N ASP A 20 9.35 -8.86 4.66
CA ASP A 20 9.79 -10.06 3.97
C ASP A 20 11.22 -10.36 4.40
N ASP A 21 11.35 -11.33 5.31
CA ASP A 21 12.64 -11.74 5.89
C ASP A 21 13.52 -12.46 4.87
N ALA A 22 12.90 -13.17 3.92
CA ALA A 22 13.61 -13.93 2.90
C ALA A 22 14.32 -13.01 1.88
N ALA A 23 13.69 -11.89 1.54
CA ALA A 23 14.21 -10.89 0.62
C ALA A 23 14.85 -9.67 1.32
N ASP A 24 14.93 -9.67 2.65
CA ASP A 24 15.38 -8.52 3.48
C ASP A 24 14.71 -7.20 3.06
N SER A 25 13.38 -7.22 2.92
CA SER A 25 12.62 -6.11 2.34
C SER A 25 11.31 -5.82 3.06
N TYR A 26 10.75 -4.65 2.75
CA TYR A 26 9.54 -4.11 3.36
C TYR A 26 8.50 -3.83 2.28
N ARG A 27 7.40 -4.58 2.29
CA ARG A 27 6.32 -4.46 1.33
C ARG A 27 5.17 -3.65 1.91
N VAL A 28 4.67 -2.67 1.17
CA VAL A 28 3.47 -1.91 1.52
C VAL A 28 2.29 -2.47 0.75
N GLU A 29 1.27 -2.88 1.49
CA GLU A 29 0.06 -3.49 0.95
C GLU A 29 -1.16 -2.67 1.34
N TYR A 30 -2.21 -2.74 0.53
CA TYR A 30 -3.51 -2.17 0.81
C TYR A 30 -4.64 -3.18 0.64
N THR A 31 -5.76 -2.87 1.26
CA THR A 31 -7.02 -3.55 1.02
C THR A 31 -8.16 -2.54 1.04
N PRO A 32 -9.14 -2.63 0.12
CA PRO A 32 -10.33 -1.80 0.17
C PRO A 32 -11.16 -2.11 1.43
N LEU A 33 -11.70 -1.06 2.03
CA LEU A 33 -12.64 -1.15 3.13
C LEU A 33 -14.04 -1.41 2.57
N SER A 34 -14.47 -2.66 2.59
CA SER A 34 -15.86 -3.01 2.25
C SER A 34 -16.76 -2.69 3.44
N GLY A 35 -17.45 -1.55 3.38
CA GLY A 35 -18.34 -1.10 4.47
C GLY A 35 -17.59 -0.72 5.76
N GLY A 36 -16.36 -0.23 5.65
CA GLY A 36 -15.51 0.12 6.81
C GLY A 36 -14.78 -1.06 7.45
N VAL A 37 -14.95 -2.28 6.91
CA VAL A 37 -14.29 -3.48 7.40
C VAL A 37 -13.04 -3.77 6.56
N VAL A 38 -11.93 -4.04 7.25
CA VAL A 38 -10.68 -4.51 6.63
C VAL A 38 -10.88 -5.95 6.20
N THR A 39 -10.64 -6.26 4.92
CA THR A 39 -10.71 -7.64 4.42
C THR A 39 -9.39 -8.37 4.65
N ASP A 40 -9.41 -9.70 4.52
CA ASP A 40 -8.20 -10.53 4.60
C ASP A 40 -7.40 -10.53 3.29
N GLU A 41 -7.95 -9.96 2.21
CA GLU A 41 -7.30 -9.88 0.91
C GLU A 41 -6.49 -8.58 0.81
N TRP A 42 -5.18 -8.70 0.62
CA TRP A 42 -4.26 -7.58 0.54
C TRP A 42 -3.51 -7.59 -0.78
N THR A 43 -3.40 -6.40 -1.37
CA THR A 43 -2.74 -6.17 -2.66
C THR A 43 -1.54 -5.25 -2.45
N VAL A 44 -0.47 -5.46 -3.21
CA VAL A 44 0.71 -4.58 -3.16
C VAL A 44 0.44 -3.33 -4.00
N PHE A 45 0.78 -2.15 -3.47
CA PHE A 45 0.71 -0.92 -4.25
C PHE A 45 1.63 -1.01 -5.49
N GLY A 46 1.11 -0.64 -6.67
CA GLY A 46 1.90 -0.60 -7.92
C GLY A 46 2.19 -1.96 -8.57
N GLY A 47 1.45 -3.02 -8.22
CA GLY A 47 1.66 -4.39 -8.72
C GLY A 47 1.27 -4.68 -10.18
N SER A 48 1.17 -3.67 -11.05
CA SER A 48 0.89 -3.86 -12.48
C SER A 48 2.17 -3.70 -13.32
N VAL A 49 2.28 -4.51 -14.36
CA VAL A 49 3.45 -4.76 -15.22
C VAL A 49 4.30 -3.49 -15.46
N GLY A 50 5.51 -3.46 -14.88
CA GLY A 50 6.55 -2.49 -15.24
C GLY A 50 6.97 -1.50 -14.14
N TYR A 51 6.25 -1.40 -13.04
CA TYR A 51 6.70 -0.65 -11.85
C TYR A 51 7.22 -1.60 -10.79
N ASP A 52 8.34 -1.23 -10.14
CA ASP A 52 8.80 -1.93 -8.94
C ASP A 52 7.67 -1.90 -7.93
N ALA A 53 7.14 -3.09 -7.61
CA ALA A 53 6.16 -3.29 -6.56
C ALA A 53 6.60 -2.50 -5.32
N SER A 54 5.66 -1.92 -4.55
CA SER A 54 5.95 -1.11 -3.34
C SER A 54 6.68 -1.90 -2.24
N VAL A 55 7.93 -2.22 -2.53
CA VAL A 55 8.86 -3.10 -1.84
C VAL A 55 10.11 -2.26 -1.67
N PHE A 56 10.47 -2.05 -0.43
CA PHE A 56 11.52 -1.12 -0.04
C PHE A 56 12.61 -1.89 0.68
N ALA A 57 13.87 -1.52 0.44
CA ALA A 57 15.00 -2.08 1.19
C ALA A 57 15.03 -1.63 2.67
N THR A 58 14.25 -0.61 3.05
CA THR A 58 14.24 -0.08 4.42
C THR A 58 12.83 0.21 4.94
N ALA A 59 12.64 0.02 6.25
CA ALA A 59 11.41 0.38 6.95
C ALA A 59 11.08 1.87 6.83
N ALA A 60 12.11 2.73 6.79
CA ALA A 60 11.94 4.17 6.68
C ALA A 60 11.31 4.56 5.32
N ALA A 61 11.78 3.96 4.22
CA ALA A 61 11.21 4.19 2.90
C ALA A 61 9.76 3.68 2.80
N ALA A 62 9.47 2.49 3.37
CA ALA A 62 8.10 1.97 3.44
C ALA A 62 7.16 2.90 4.23
N ARG A 63 7.62 3.43 5.36
CA ARG A 63 6.85 4.41 6.16
C ARG A 63 6.64 5.72 5.42
N ALA A 64 7.66 6.24 4.74
CA ALA A 64 7.52 7.44 3.93
C ALA A 64 6.50 7.25 2.79
N PHE A 65 6.43 6.04 2.19
CA PHE A 65 5.38 5.71 1.23
C PHE A 65 3.99 5.75 1.87
N VAL A 66 3.81 5.14 3.04
CA VAL A 66 2.52 5.18 3.77
C VAL A 66 2.12 6.62 4.10
N GLU A 67 3.05 7.47 4.54
CA GLU A 67 2.77 8.89 4.79
C GLU A 67 2.40 9.66 3.50
N ARG A 68 2.99 9.31 2.35
CA ARG A 68 2.55 9.84 1.05
C ARG A 68 1.14 9.39 0.71
N VAL A 69 0.83 8.11 0.88
CA VAL A 69 -0.55 7.57 0.73
C VAL A 69 -1.50 8.27 1.69
N ARG A 70 -1.05 8.74 2.85
CA ARG A 70 -1.87 9.49 3.81
C ARG A 70 -2.08 10.95 3.41
N THR A 71 -1.14 11.57 2.72
CA THR A 71 -1.13 13.02 2.43
C THR A 71 -1.55 13.38 1.00
N ASN A 72 -1.34 12.52 0.00
CA ASN A 72 -1.76 12.79 -1.38
C ASN A 72 -3.29 12.74 -1.52
N PRO A 73 -3.96 13.68 -2.21
CA PRO A 73 -5.41 13.64 -2.40
C PRO A 73 -5.88 12.34 -3.07
N HIS A 74 -7.09 11.89 -2.71
CA HIS A 74 -7.66 10.58 -3.09
C HIS A 74 -7.66 10.30 -4.59
N ASP A 75 -7.81 11.34 -5.41
CA ASP A 75 -7.81 11.29 -6.88
C ASP A 75 -6.43 10.88 -7.46
N ASP A 76 -5.33 11.38 -6.86
CA ASP A 76 -3.96 11.03 -7.27
C ASP A 76 -3.56 9.62 -6.81
N VAL A 77 -3.99 9.19 -5.62
CA VAL A 77 -3.69 7.83 -5.13
C VAL A 77 -4.41 6.79 -5.98
N LEU A 78 -5.66 7.05 -6.35
CA LEU A 78 -6.38 6.17 -7.28
C LEU A 78 -5.85 6.28 -8.70
N ALA A 79 -5.36 7.42 -9.19
CA ALA A 79 -4.70 7.51 -10.50
C ALA A 79 -3.29 6.86 -10.52
N GLU A 80 -2.55 6.87 -9.42
CA GLU A 80 -1.30 6.09 -9.27
C GLU A 80 -1.56 4.59 -9.08
N LEU A 81 -2.77 4.20 -8.66
CA LEU A 81 -3.22 2.80 -8.50
C LEU A 81 -3.98 2.26 -9.72
N ALA A 82 -4.73 3.11 -10.42
CA ALA A 82 -5.50 2.82 -11.60
C ALA A 82 -4.61 3.10 -12.79
N VAL A 83 -3.88 2.07 -13.20
CA VAL A 83 -3.25 2.08 -14.52
C VAL A 83 -4.34 2.35 -15.55
N ASP A 84 -4.16 3.38 -16.37
CA ASP A 84 -4.92 3.52 -17.61
C ASP A 84 -4.59 2.28 -18.44
N THR A 85 -5.56 1.38 -18.58
CA THR A 85 -5.43 0.20 -19.41
C THR A 85 -5.87 0.60 -20.81
N GLU A 86 -4.94 1.12 -21.62
CA GLU A 86 -5.07 1.18 -23.09
C GLU A 86 -4.22 0.09 -23.74
#